data_AF-A0A415VF65-F1
#
_entry.id   AF-A0A415VF65-F1
#
_cell.length_a   1.000
_cell.length_b   1.000
_cell.length_c   1.000
_cell.angle_alpha   90.00
_cell.angle_beta   90.00
_cell.angle_gamma   90.00
#
_symmetry.space_group_name_H-M   'P 1'
#
loop_
_entity.id
_entity.type
_entity.pdbx_description
1 polymer ?
#
loop_
_entity_poly.entity_id
_entity_poly.type
_entity_poly.pdbx_seq_one_letter_code
_entity_poly.pdbx_strand_id
1 'polypeptide(L)'
;MGNVVKFGLCSNEDVRKEVANHPDYKVHWLAGFAWKGACGGRELKREGMRKIWRPGGSFMGTFDDELNKCLNWACAQDMEIDHDKKTIFINGFSENDMY
;
A
#
# COMPACT_ATOMS: atom_id res chain seq x y z
N MET A 1 10.89 5.93 22.07
CA MET A 1 10.03 6.79 21.23
C MET A 1 10.19 6.28 19.82
N GLY A 2 9.22 5.54 19.29
CA GLY A 2 9.34 4.97 17.95
C GLY A 2 9.14 6.06 16.90
N ASN A 3 9.99 6.10 15.87
CA ASN A 3 9.85 7.01 14.73
C ASN A 3 8.78 6.46 13.78
N VAL A 4 7.54 6.43 14.27
CA VAL A 4 6.37 6.00 13.51
C VAL A 4 5.56 7.22 13.12
N VAL A 5 5.42 7.43 11.81
CA VAL A 5 4.59 8.50 11.23
C VAL A 5 3.31 7.88 10.69
N LYS A 6 2.18 8.52 10.95
CA LYS A 6 0.86 8.05 10.51
C LYS A 6 0.15 9.13 9.72
N PHE A 7 -0.41 8.75 8.58
CA PHE A 7 -1.26 9.57 7.74
C PHE A 7 -2.62 8.88 7.65
N GLY A 8 -3.68 9.63 7.92
CA GLY A 8 -5.06 9.16 7.79
C GLY A 8 -5.72 9.75 6.57
N LEU A 9 -6.53 8.97 5.85
CA LEU A 9 -7.25 9.40 4.64
C LEU A 9 -6.36 10.16 3.65
N CYS A 10 -5.12 9.71 3.47
CA CYS A 10 -4.16 10.33 2.58
C CYS A 10 -4.54 10.10 1.11
N SER A 11 -4.18 11.07 0.26
CA SER A 11 -4.45 10.97 -1.17
C SER A 11 -3.50 9.97 -1.85
N ASN A 12 -3.91 9.47 -3.02
CA ASN A 12 -3.04 8.64 -3.86
C ASN A 12 -1.72 9.34 -4.22
N GLU A 13 -1.70 10.67 -4.33
CA GLU A 13 -0.50 11.44 -4.64
C GLU A 13 0.48 11.45 -3.46
N ASP A 14 -0.02 11.65 -2.25
CA ASP A 14 0.81 11.70 -1.05
C ASP A 14 1.43 10.34 -0.73
N VAL A 15 0.67 9.25 -0.90
CA VAL A 15 1.21 7.89 -0.76
C VAL A 15 2.35 7.64 -1.75
N ARG A 16 2.19 8.08 -3.01
CA ARG A 16 3.26 7.93 -4.03
C ARG A 16 4.50 8.72 -3.66
N LYS A 17 4.34 9.96 -3.20
CA LYS A 17 5.45 10.81 -2.77
C LYS A 17 6.24 10.15 -1.64
N GLU A 18 5.56 9.68 -0.61
CA GLU A 18 6.22 9.03 0.53
C GLU A 18 6.90 7.71 0.16
N VAL A 19 6.27 6.88 -0.68
CA VAL A 19 6.87 5.65 -1.19
C VAL A 19 8.12 5.92 -2.04
N ALA A 20 8.13 7.03 -2.79
CA ALA A 20 9.26 7.46 -3.61
C ALA A 20 10.39 8.09 -2.78
N ASN A 21 10.06 8.81 -1.71
CA ASN A 21 11.04 9.39 -0.76
C ASN A 21 11.83 8.32 0.00
N HIS A 22 11.30 7.10 0.08
CA HIS A 22 11.87 5.99 0.83
C HIS A 22 12.09 4.76 -0.07
N PRO A 23 12.98 4.83 -1.08
CA PRO A 23 13.14 3.78 -2.09
C PRO A 23 13.66 2.46 -1.51
N ASP A 24 14.37 2.49 -0.38
CA ASP A 24 14.91 1.32 0.31
C ASP A 24 13.95 0.70 1.33
N TYR A 25 12.77 1.29 1.54
CA TYR A 25 11.81 0.79 2.53
C TYR A 25 10.94 -0.31 1.91
N LYS A 26 10.64 -1.34 2.72
CA LYS A 26 9.68 -2.37 2.32
C LYS A 26 8.27 -1.81 2.36
N VAL A 27 7.49 -2.08 1.31
CA VAL A 27 6.12 -1.60 1.20
C VAL A 27 5.17 -2.78 1.38
N HIS A 28 4.29 -2.67 2.36
CA HIS A 28 3.28 -3.67 2.67
C HIS A 28 1.90 -3.12 2.35
N TRP A 29 1.19 -3.80 1.44
CA TRP A 29 -0.20 -3.53 1.18
C TRP A 29 -1.06 -4.39 2.11
N LEU A 30 -1.69 -3.72 3.07
CA LEU A 30 -2.68 -4.30 3.96
C LEU A 30 -4.01 -4.13 3.21
N ALA A 31 -4.49 -5.19 2.56
CA ALA A 31 -5.72 -5.08 1.77
C ALA A 31 -6.88 -4.69 2.69
N GLY A 32 -7.67 -3.68 2.30
CA GLY A 32 -8.91 -3.30 2.95
C GLY A 32 -9.96 -4.39 2.83
N PHE A 33 -9.90 -5.35 3.74
CA PHE A 33 -11.00 -6.22 4.15
C PHE A 33 -10.65 -6.64 5.59
N ALA A 34 -11.22 -5.91 6.54
CA ALA A 34 -11.14 -6.17 7.98
C ALA A 34 -9.73 -6.16 8.61
N TRP A 35 -9.37 -5.01 9.18
CA TRP A 35 -8.50 -4.91 10.37
C TRP A 35 -7.03 -5.39 10.20
N LYS A 36 -6.09 -4.85 10.98
CA LYS A 36 -4.67 -5.25 11.06
C LYS A 36 -4.43 -6.74 11.43
N GLY A 37 -5.45 -7.60 11.39
CA GLY A 37 -5.41 -9.00 11.81
C GLY A 37 -6.14 -10.03 10.93
N ALA A 38 -6.95 -9.66 9.91
CA ALA A 38 -7.75 -10.68 9.17
C ALA A 38 -7.15 -11.16 7.84
N CYS A 39 -6.32 -10.35 7.17
CA CYS A 39 -5.60 -10.77 5.96
C CYS A 39 -4.14 -10.35 6.09
N GLY A 40 -3.24 -11.33 6.19
CA GLY A 40 -1.80 -11.09 6.22
C GLY A 40 -1.42 -10.18 5.07
N GLY A 41 -1.05 -8.94 5.39
CA GLY A 41 -0.65 -7.95 4.39
C GLY A 41 0.43 -8.52 3.49
N ARG A 42 0.39 -8.15 2.21
CA ARG A 42 1.40 -8.61 1.23
C ARG A 42 2.49 -7.59 1.07
N GLU A 43 3.74 -8.04 1.05
CA GLU A 43 4.86 -7.20 0.63
C GLU A 43 4.80 -6.98 -0.89
N LEU A 44 4.81 -5.72 -1.31
CA LEU A 44 4.98 -5.32 -2.69
C LEU A 44 6.49 -5.24 -2.96
N LYS A 45 7.06 -6.28 -3.61
CA LYS A 45 8.50 -6.27 -3.93
C LYS A 45 8.83 -5.08 -4.82
N ARG A 46 9.94 -4.38 -4.64
CA ARG A 46 10.28 -3.24 -5.52
C ARG A 46 10.91 -3.67 -6.86
N GLU A 47 11.48 -4.86 -6.92
CA GLU A 47 12.28 -5.30 -8.06
C GLU A 47 11.56 -6.31 -8.97
N GLY A 48 11.80 -6.19 -10.28
CA GLY A 48 11.43 -7.19 -11.27
C GLY A 48 9.98 -7.15 -11.73
N MET A 49 9.79 -7.74 -12.92
CA MET A 49 8.48 -7.98 -13.52
C MET A 49 7.76 -9.12 -12.79
N ARG A 50 6.48 -8.93 -12.52
CA ARG A 50 5.63 -9.92 -11.85
C ARG A 50 4.24 -9.96 -12.44
N LYS A 51 3.55 -11.05 -12.16
CA LYS A 51 2.15 -11.20 -12.50
C LYS A 51 1.27 -10.44 -11.50
N ILE A 52 0.53 -9.44 -11.97
CA ILE A 52 -0.37 -8.62 -11.18
C ILE A 52 -1.83 -8.98 -11.50
N TRP A 53 -2.56 -9.47 -10.51
CA TRP A 53 -3.94 -9.97 -10.62
C TRP A 53 -4.98 -8.86 -10.57
N ARG A 54 -5.93 -8.81 -11.52
CA ARG A 54 -7.09 -7.89 -11.57
C ARG A 54 -8.40 -8.68 -11.71
N PRO A 55 -9.56 -8.07 -11.40
CA PRO A 55 -10.83 -8.56 -11.93
C PRO A 55 -10.72 -8.85 -13.44
N GLY A 56 -11.11 -10.05 -13.85
CA GLY A 56 -11.07 -10.46 -15.26
C GLY A 56 -9.70 -10.87 -15.82
N GLY A 57 -8.65 -11.00 -14.99
CA GLY A 57 -7.40 -11.64 -15.43
C GLY A 57 -6.13 -11.15 -14.74
N SER A 58 -5.02 -11.18 -15.47
CA SER A 58 -3.71 -10.75 -14.96
C SER A 58 -2.86 -10.16 -16.07
N PHE A 59 -1.91 -9.30 -15.72
CA PHE A 59 -0.88 -8.83 -16.63
C PHE A 59 0.50 -8.88 -15.97
N MET A 60 1.56 -8.85 -16.76
CA MET A 60 2.92 -8.69 -16.25
C MET A 60 3.22 -7.21 -16.06
N GLY A 61 3.68 -6.81 -14.89
CA GLY A 61 4.00 -5.41 -14.58
C GLY A 61 5.04 -5.28 -13.48
N THR A 62 5.32 -4.03 -13.14
CA THR A 62 6.33 -3.60 -12.17
C THR A 62 5.73 -3.35 -10.78
N PHE A 63 6.58 -2.97 -9.83
CA PHE A 63 6.14 -2.46 -8.53
C PHE A 63 5.18 -1.27 -8.66
N ASP A 64 5.52 -0.30 -9.51
CA ASP A 64 4.70 0.90 -9.69
C ASP A 64 3.34 0.57 -10.29
N ASP A 65 3.28 -0.40 -11.22
CA ASP A 65 2.02 -0.88 -11.78
C ASP A 65 1.14 -1.52 -10.71
N GLU A 66 1.74 -2.29 -9.80
CA GLU A 66 1.02 -2.96 -8.71
C GLU A 66 0.54 -1.95 -7.67
N LEU A 67 1.39 -1.00 -7.28
CA LEU A 67 1.04 0.08 -6.36
C LEU A 67 -0.10 0.95 -6.92
N ASN A 68 0.01 1.38 -8.17
CA ASN A 68 -1.01 2.21 -8.83
C ASN A 68 -2.38 1.53 -8.84
N LYS A 69 -2.37 0.22 -9.09
CA LYS A 69 -3.59 -0.58 -9.10
C LYS A 69 -4.21 -0.70 -7.72
N CYS A 70 -3.40 -0.97 -6.69
CA CYS A 70 -3.85 -1.02 -5.30
C CYS A 70 -4.49 0.31 -4.88
N LEU A 71 -3.83 1.43 -5.21
CA LEU A 71 -4.35 2.78 -4.94
C LEU A 71 -5.66 3.08 -5.67
N ASN A 72 -5.81 2.65 -6.92
CA ASN A 72 -7.04 2.84 -7.69
C ASN A 72 -8.23 2.00 -7.19
N TRP A 73 -8.00 0.98 -6.37
CA TRP A 73 -9.07 0.15 -5.80
C TRP A 73 -9.63 0.67 -4.48
N ALA A 74 -8.97 1.66 -3.87
CA ALA A 74 -9.36 2.20 -2.58
C ALA A 74 -9.92 3.62 -2.74
N CYS A 75 -10.98 3.93 -2.01
CA CYS A 75 -11.59 5.27 -1.98
C CYS A 75 -10.82 6.22 -1.05
N ALA A 76 -10.10 5.67 -0.08
CA ALA A 76 -9.21 6.39 0.84
C ALA A 76 -8.08 5.47 1.30
N GLN A 77 -6.99 6.05 1.81
CA GLN A 77 -5.83 5.29 2.26
C GLN A 77 -5.36 5.77 3.63
N ASP A 78 -4.97 4.84 4.49
CA ASP A 78 -4.14 5.12 5.66
C ASP A 78 -2.73 4.63 5.39
N MET A 79 -1.75 5.36 5.89
CA MET A 79 -0.35 5.00 5.77
C MET A 79 0.36 5.11 7.12
N GLU A 80 1.18 4.11 7.43
CA GLU A 80 2.04 4.08 8.60
C GLU A 80 3.48 3.82 8.15
N ILE A 81 4.39 4.73 8.45
CA ILE A 81 5.82 4.62 8.14
C ILE A 81 6.55 4.37 9.44
N ASP A 82 7.24 3.23 9.53
CA ASP A 82 8.15 2.90 10.64
C ASP A 82 9.59 3.08 10.13
N HIS A 83 10.23 4.19 10.52
CA HIS A 83 11.58 4.53 10.08
C HIS A 83 12.64 3.63 10.72
N ASP A 84 12.38 3.09 11.91
CA ASP A 84 13.31 2.20 12.60
C ASP A 84 13.37 0.83 11.90
N LYS A 85 12.22 0.34 11.42
CA LYS A 85 12.13 -0.91 10.66
C LYS A 85 12.30 -0.74 9.15
N LYS A 86 12.33 0.49 8.65
CA LYS A 86 12.31 0.82 7.22
C LYS A 86 11.13 0.17 6.48
N THR A 87 9.93 0.31 7.02
CA THR A 87 8.70 -0.29 6.47
C THR A 87 7.60 0.75 6.30
N ILE A 88 6.90 0.70 5.17
CA ILE A 88 5.70 1.48 4.88
C ILE A 88 4.53 0.50 4.83
N PHE A 89 3.51 0.74 5.63
CA PHE A 89 2.25 0.03 5.59
C PHE A 89 1.20 0.92 4.97
N ILE A 90 0.51 0.43 3.94
CA ILE A 90 -0.57 1.15 3.27
C ILE A 90 -1.83 0.30 3.43
N ASN A 91 -2.89 0.91 3.92
CA ASN A 91 -4.20 0.30 4.08
C ASN A 91 -5.21 1.06 3.22
N GLY A 92 -5.77 0.41 2.21
CA GLY A 92 -6.81 1.01 1.37
C GLY A 92 -8.20 0.71 1.93
N PHE A 93 -9.09 1.69 1.97
CA PHE A 93 -10.49 1.54 2.41
C PHE A 93 -11.43 1.53 1.21
N SER A 94 -12.54 0.81 1.33
CA SER A 94 -13.68 0.89 0.40
C SER A 94 -14.69 1.95 0.86
N GLU A 95 -15.59 2.37 -0.03
CA GLU A 95 -16.66 3.33 0.34
C GLU A 95 -17.50 2.84 1.52
N ASN A 96 -17.65 1.52 1.67
CA ASN A 96 -18.38 0.91 2.78
C ASN A 96 -17.61 0.96 4.12
N ASP A 97 -16.29 1.12 4.09
CA ASP A 97 -15.47 1.22 5.30
C ASP A 97 -15.42 2.66 5.86
N MET A 98 -15.96 3.63 5.13
CA MET A 98 -15.97 5.05 5.52
C MET A 98 -17.24 5.49 6.25
N TYR A 99 -18.20 4.57 6.46
CA TYR A 99 -19.48 4.82 7.14
C TYR A 99 -19.56 4.14 8.51
#